data_AF-A0A9E4JA31-F1
#
_entry.id   AF-A0A9E4JA31-F1
#
_cell.length_a   1.000
_cell.length_b   1.000
_cell.length_c   1.000
_cell.angle_alpha   90.00
_cell.angle_beta   90.00
_cell.angle_gamma   90.00
#
_symmetry.space_group_name_H-M   'P 1'
#
loop_
_entity.id
_entity.type
_entity.pdbx_description
1 polymer ?
#
loop_
_entity_poly.entity_id
_entity_poly.type
_entity_poly.pdbx_seq_one_letter_code
_entity_poly.pdbx_strand_id
1 'polypeptide(L)'
;MARCRFRPTELVEAVRTRFVDLAPPDIVSFRRPHGGTQPLCLGDQMDVRIRGAGAAQVRVAHVTSQTFTLSTLEGHPEAGRITFGAYRNERGDVLFHIRSRARSSSRVRRYGFLLAGDPMQTYTWTDFVGTVASTFGDGVVGFIHADTARVVDTAREDDGPTFEATGD
;
A
#
# COMPACT_ATOMS: atom_id res chain seq x y z
N MET A 1 -2.98 -27.46 -8.40
CA MET A 1 -3.40 -26.06 -8.17
C MET A 1 -2.63 -25.55 -6.98
N ALA A 2 -1.78 -24.56 -7.22
CA ALA A 2 -0.85 -24.07 -6.21
C ALA A 2 -1.61 -23.14 -5.25
N ARG A 3 -1.70 -23.55 -3.98
CA ARG A 3 -2.36 -22.78 -2.92
C ARG A 3 -1.32 -21.84 -2.31
N CYS A 4 -1.69 -20.59 -2.02
CA CYS A 4 -0.86 -19.72 -1.20
C CYS A 4 -0.49 -20.45 0.10
N ARG A 5 0.80 -20.47 0.44
CA ARG A 5 1.31 -21.22 1.60
C ARG A 5 1.04 -20.51 2.94
N PHE A 6 0.60 -19.25 2.86
CA PHE A 6 0.30 -18.40 3.99
C PHE A 6 -1.20 -18.29 4.19
N ARG A 7 -1.62 -18.18 5.45
CA ARG A 7 -2.93 -17.64 5.83
C ARG A 7 -2.94 -16.12 5.60
N PRO A 8 -4.11 -15.49 5.41
CA PRO A 8 -4.22 -14.04 5.29
C PRO A 8 -3.48 -13.25 6.37
N THR A 9 -3.59 -13.66 7.63
CA THR A 9 -2.89 -13.04 8.77
C THR A 9 -1.37 -13.14 8.64
N GLU A 10 -0.85 -14.33 8.34
CA GLU A 10 0.58 -14.59 8.16
C GLU A 10 1.15 -13.80 6.96
N LEU A 11 0.38 -13.67 5.88
CA LEU A 11 0.77 -12.89 4.71
C LEU A 11 0.90 -11.40 5.05
N VAL A 12 -0.06 -10.83 5.79
CA VAL A 12 -0.02 -9.42 6.18
C VAL A 12 1.14 -9.13 7.11
N GLU A 13 1.42 -10.02 8.06
CA GLU A 13 2.60 -9.91 8.93
C GLU A 13 3.91 -9.98 8.12
N ALA A 14 4.01 -10.90 7.16
CA ALA A 14 5.17 -11.02 6.29
C ALA A 14 5.37 -9.79 5.40
N VAL A 15 4.29 -9.23 4.83
CA VAL A 15 4.33 -7.98 4.06
C VAL A 15 4.78 -6.81 4.94
N ARG A 16 4.27 -6.67 6.17
CA ARG A 16 4.71 -5.63 7.11
C ARG A 16 6.17 -5.78 7.50
N THR A 17 6.67 -7.00 7.59
CA THR A 17 8.07 -7.30 7.89
C THR A 17 8.97 -6.88 6.74
N ARG A 18 8.57 -7.22 5.50
CA ARG A 18 9.39 -7.04 4.30
C ARG A 18 9.02 -5.82 3.44
N PHE A 19 8.17 -4.92 3.95
CA PHE A 19 7.53 -3.85 3.17
C PHE A 19 8.51 -3.07 2.28
N VAL A 20 9.67 -2.71 2.83
CA VAL A 20 10.71 -1.95 2.12
C VAL A 20 11.25 -2.69 0.89
N ASP A 21 11.37 -4.02 0.97
CA ASP A 21 11.90 -4.86 -0.11
C ASP A 21 10.87 -5.13 -1.22
N LEU A 22 9.58 -4.91 -0.92
CA LEU A 22 8.46 -5.26 -1.81
C LEU A 22 8.08 -4.14 -2.77
N ALA A 23 8.59 -2.93 -2.54
CA ALA A 23 8.32 -1.77 -3.39
C ALA A 23 9.22 -1.77 -4.64
N PRO A 24 8.71 -1.32 -5.81
CA PRO A 24 9.50 -1.20 -7.05
C PRO A 24 10.62 -0.16 -6.90
N PRO A 25 11.90 -0.58 -6.79
CA PRO A 25 12.99 0.33 -6.44
C PRO A 25 13.29 1.37 -7.53
N ASP A 26 12.92 1.09 -8.80
CA ASP A 26 13.11 1.99 -9.93
C ASP A 26 12.18 3.22 -9.90
N ILE A 27 11.16 3.20 -9.03
CA ILE A 27 10.13 4.23 -8.91
C ILE A 27 10.11 4.83 -7.51
N VAL A 28 10.05 3.98 -6.49
CA VAL A 28 9.95 4.41 -5.10
C VAL A 28 10.77 3.51 -4.19
N SER A 29 11.53 4.13 -3.29
CA SER A 29 12.24 3.41 -2.23
C SER A 29 11.74 3.87 -0.87
N PHE A 30 11.48 2.91 0.02
CA PHE A 30 11.17 3.16 1.41
C PHE A 30 12.40 2.91 2.28
N ARG A 31 12.54 3.64 3.39
CA ARG A 31 13.59 3.38 4.39
C ARG A 31 13.03 3.64 5.77
N ARG A 32 13.29 2.71 6.70
CA ARG A 32 13.04 2.94 8.13
C ARG A 32 14.15 3.83 8.70
N PRO A 33 13.85 4.99 9.30
CA PRO A 33 14.88 5.92 9.79
C PRO A 33 15.86 5.28 10.76
N HIS A 34 15.37 4.37 11.61
CA HIS A 34 16.13 3.65 12.63
C HIS A 34 16.48 2.20 12.23
N GLY A 35 16.26 1.82 10.97
CA GLY A 35 16.36 0.43 10.53
C GLY A 35 15.28 -0.46 11.15
N GLY A 36 15.57 -1.75 11.28
CA GLY A 36 14.71 -2.75 11.91
C GLY A 36 14.14 -3.79 10.95
N THR A 37 14.03 -5.01 11.45
CA THR A 37 13.52 -6.19 10.72
C THR A 37 12.19 -6.69 11.28
N GLN A 38 11.63 -6.00 12.28
CA GLN A 38 10.33 -6.34 12.86
C GLN A 38 9.19 -5.88 11.95
N PRO A 39 8.00 -6.51 12.01
CA PRO A 39 6.82 -6.01 11.30
C PRO A 39 6.58 -4.53 11.58
N LEU A 40 6.23 -3.74 10.56
CA LEU A 40 5.77 -2.36 10.75
C LEU A 40 4.65 -2.30 11.81
N CYS A 41 4.79 -1.40 12.79
CA CYS A 41 3.85 -1.21 13.89
C CYS A 41 3.15 0.15 13.79
N LEU A 42 2.02 0.31 14.49
CA LEU A 42 1.29 1.57 14.55
C LEU A 42 2.23 2.72 14.97
N GLY A 43 2.23 3.81 14.20
CA GLY A 43 3.08 4.97 14.44
C GLY A 43 4.46 4.91 13.81
N ASP A 44 4.92 3.75 13.31
CA ASP A 44 6.21 3.65 12.62
C ASP A 44 6.24 4.58 11.41
N GLN A 45 7.34 5.31 11.25
CA GLN A 45 7.56 6.22 10.13
C GLN A 45 8.57 5.63 9.13
N MET A 46 8.37 5.96 7.86
CA MET A 46 9.29 5.60 6.79
C MET A 46 9.60 6.81 5.93
N ASP A 47 10.88 6.99 5.62
CA ASP A 47 11.34 7.89 4.57
C ASP A 47 10.98 7.28 3.22
N VAL A 48 10.45 8.11 2.33
CA VAL A 48 10.09 7.74 0.96
C VAL A 48 10.91 8.59 0.02
N ARG A 49 11.56 7.97 -0.97
CA ARG A 49 12.12 8.69 -2.12
C ARG A 49 11.36 8.28 -3.36
N ILE A 50 10.71 9.25 -3.98
CA ILE A 50 9.92 9.07 -5.21
C ILE A 50 10.72 9.66 -6.36
N ARG A 51 11.01 8.84 -7.37
CA ARG A 51 11.73 9.28 -8.56
C ARG A 51 10.98 10.42 -9.23
N GLY A 52 11.64 11.56 -9.39
CA GLY A 52 11.07 12.76 -10.01
C GLY A 52 10.22 13.65 -9.08
N ALA A 53 9.83 13.20 -7.88
CA ALA A 53 9.07 14.01 -6.92
C ALA A 53 9.85 14.35 -5.63
N GLY A 54 10.96 13.65 -5.36
CA GLY A 54 11.87 13.95 -4.25
C GLY A 54 11.58 13.14 -2.98
N ALA A 55 12.04 13.66 -1.84
CA ALA A 55 11.87 13.02 -0.54
C ALA A 55 10.51 13.36 0.09
N ALA A 56 9.91 12.39 0.74
CA ALA A 56 8.67 12.52 1.49
C ALA A 56 8.67 11.52 2.65
N GLN A 57 7.61 11.53 3.47
CA GLN A 57 7.46 10.57 4.57
C GLN A 57 6.04 10.05 4.66
N VAL A 58 5.92 8.83 5.19
CA VAL A 58 4.66 8.18 5.54
C VAL A 58 4.76 7.63 6.95
N ARG A 59 3.61 7.44 7.60
CA ARG A 59 3.49 6.72 8.87
C ARG A 59 2.50 5.57 8.77
N VAL A 60 2.66 4.56 9.60
CA VAL A 60 1.63 3.53 9.83
C VAL A 60 0.53 4.14 10.69
N ALA A 61 -0.67 4.30 10.12
CA ALA A 61 -1.81 4.92 10.76
C ALA A 61 -2.81 3.92 11.36
N HIS A 62 -2.80 2.68 10.88
CA HIS A 62 -3.70 1.63 11.34
C HIS A 62 -3.07 0.25 11.18
N VAL A 63 -3.33 -0.67 12.12
CA VAL A 63 -2.88 -2.07 12.08
C VAL A 63 -3.92 -2.98 12.74
N THR A 64 -4.26 -4.07 12.07
CA THR A 64 -4.90 -5.28 12.62
C THR A 64 -4.09 -6.51 12.22
N SER A 65 -4.58 -7.72 12.53
CA SER A 65 -3.96 -8.96 12.08
C SER A 65 -4.01 -9.15 10.56
N GLN A 66 -5.00 -8.58 9.87
CA GLN A 66 -5.23 -8.76 8.42
C GLN A 66 -5.17 -7.46 7.62
N THR A 67 -4.88 -6.32 8.25
CA THR A 67 -4.89 -5.02 7.58
C THR A 67 -3.84 -4.09 8.17
N PHE A 68 -3.20 -3.27 7.34
CA PHE A 68 -2.46 -2.10 7.81
C PHE A 68 -2.61 -0.92 6.84
N THR A 69 -2.46 0.30 7.35
CA THR A 69 -2.62 1.53 6.56
C THR A 69 -1.41 2.43 6.71
N LEU A 70 -0.94 2.97 5.60
CA LEU A 70 0.02 4.05 5.57
C LEU A 70 -0.70 5.36 5.28
N SER A 71 -0.30 6.43 5.98
CA SER A 71 -0.78 7.80 5.75
C SER A 71 0.40 8.70 5.43
N THR A 72 0.24 9.55 4.41
CA THR A 72 1.24 10.54 4.02
C THR A 72 1.44 11.59 5.10
N LEU A 73 2.69 11.97 5.38
CA LEU A 73 3.03 13.06 6.30
C LEU A 73 3.18 14.40 5.56
N GLU A 74 3.28 15.49 6.32
CA GLU A 74 3.50 16.82 5.77
C GLU A 74 4.76 16.86 4.90
N GLY A 75 4.71 17.61 3.80
CA GLY A 75 5.76 17.64 2.79
C GLY A 75 5.60 16.59 1.68
N HIS A 76 4.73 15.60 1.85
CA HIS A 76 4.42 14.64 0.79
C HIS A 76 3.67 15.32 -0.38
N PRO A 77 3.99 15.01 -1.65
CA PRO A 77 3.34 15.60 -2.83
C PRO A 77 1.83 15.26 -2.93
N GLU A 78 1.42 14.24 -2.20
CA GLU A 78 0.06 13.74 -2.08
C GLU A 78 -0.36 13.79 -0.62
N ALA A 79 -1.64 14.07 -0.36
CA ALA A 79 -2.28 13.87 0.92
C ALA A 79 -3.23 12.68 0.78
N GLY A 80 -2.94 11.58 1.46
CA GLY A 80 -3.71 10.37 1.31
C GLY A 80 -3.34 9.26 2.27
N ARG A 81 -4.05 8.16 2.13
CA ARG A 81 -3.86 6.93 2.85
C ARG A 81 -3.97 5.75 1.90
N ILE A 82 -3.22 4.72 2.19
CA ILE A 82 -3.27 3.46 1.46
C ILE A 82 -3.32 2.31 2.44
N THR A 83 -4.30 1.44 2.23
CA THR A 83 -4.52 0.27 3.05
C THR A 83 -4.15 -0.98 2.27
N PHE A 84 -3.49 -1.89 2.97
CA PHE A 84 -3.12 -3.21 2.50
C PHE A 84 -3.81 -4.23 3.39
N GLY A 85 -4.29 -5.32 2.82
CA GLY A 85 -4.88 -6.39 3.59
C GLY A 85 -4.96 -7.69 2.81
N ALA A 86 -5.24 -8.77 3.53
CA ALA A 86 -5.48 -10.07 2.92
C ALA A 86 -6.68 -10.75 3.55
N TYR A 87 -7.42 -11.52 2.74
CA TYR A 87 -8.59 -12.30 3.14
C TYR A 87 -8.80 -13.47 2.17
N ARG A 88 -9.74 -14.37 2.47
CA ARG A 88 -10.13 -15.44 1.55
C ARG A 88 -11.27 -15.04 0.63
N ASN A 89 -11.17 -15.40 -0.64
CA ASN A 89 -12.31 -15.35 -1.55
C ASN A 89 -13.27 -16.54 -1.29
N GLU A 90 -14.40 -16.58 -2.01
CA GLU A 90 -15.40 -17.66 -1.89
C GLU A 90 -14.84 -19.06 -2.24
N ARG A 91 -13.74 -19.14 -2.99
CA ARG A 91 -13.06 -20.39 -3.36
C ARG A 91 -12.02 -20.82 -2.33
N GLY A 92 -11.78 -20.01 -1.29
CA GLY A 92 -10.79 -20.25 -0.25
C GLY A 92 -9.37 -19.77 -0.59
N ASP A 93 -9.17 -19.14 -1.76
CA ASP A 93 -7.88 -18.58 -2.16
C ASP A 93 -7.57 -17.33 -1.34
N VAL A 94 -6.29 -17.11 -1.03
CA VAL A 94 -5.83 -15.89 -0.36
C VAL A 94 -5.72 -14.76 -1.38
N LEU A 95 -6.45 -13.67 -1.13
CA LEU A 95 -6.45 -12.47 -1.94
C LEU A 95 -5.73 -11.36 -1.17
N PHE A 96 -4.68 -10.81 -1.78
CA PHE A 96 -3.99 -9.61 -1.29
C PHE A 96 -4.57 -8.37 -1.98
N HIS A 97 -5.04 -7.41 -1.19
CA HIS A 97 -5.79 -6.25 -1.66
C HIS A 97 -5.10 -4.97 -1.18
N ILE A 98 -4.99 -4.02 -2.10
CA ILE A 98 -4.56 -2.64 -1.82
C ILE A 98 -5.69 -1.69 -2.21
N ARG A 99 -6.02 -0.74 -1.32
CA ARG A 99 -6.92 0.37 -1.65
C ARG A 99 -6.32 1.69 -1.20
N SER A 100 -6.02 2.55 -2.16
CA SER A 100 -5.52 3.91 -1.94
C SER A 100 -6.65 4.93 -2.02
N ARG A 101 -6.57 5.98 -1.20
CA ARG A 101 -7.34 7.22 -1.35
C ARG A 101 -6.37 8.38 -1.20
N ALA A 102 -6.25 9.18 -2.24
CA ALA A 102 -5.33 10.31 -2.25
C ALA A 102 -5.93 11.52 -2.96
N ARG A 103 -5.50 12.70 -2.52
CA ARG A 103 -5.71 13.98 -3.19
C ARG A 103 -4.38 14.72 -3.29
N SER A 104 -4.31 15.68 -4.21
CA SER A 104 -3.13 16.56 -4.28
C SER A 104 -3.01 17.40 -3.01
N SER A 105 -1.83 17.45 -2.39
CA SER A 105 -1.58 18.21 -1.16
C SER A 105 -1.46 19.71 -1.38
N SER A 106 -1.40 20.18 -2.63
CA SER A 106 -1.29 21.61 -2.97
C SER A 106 -2.01 21.96 -4.28
N ARG A 107 -2.67 23.13 -4.31
CA ARG A 107 -3.33 23.68 -5.51
C ARG A 107 -2.38 23.82 -6.71
N VAL A 108 -1.10 24.08 -6.47
CA VAL A 108 -0.06 24.25 -7.52
C VAL A 108 0.40 22.90 -8.10
N ARG A 109 0.33 21.82 -7.31
CA ARG A 109 0.75 20.45 -7.72
C ARG A 109 -0.39 19.61 -8.28
N ARG A 110 -1.62 20.14 -8.26
CA ARG A 110 -2.85 19.45 -8.71
C ARG A 110 -2.76 19.01 -10.18
N TYR A 111 -2.20 19.83 -11.06
CA TYR A 111 -2.04 19.47 -12.47
C TYR A 111 -1.03 18.34 -12.69
N GLY A 112 0.13 18.37 -12.02
CA GLY A 112 1.13 17.29 -12.09
C GLY A 112 0.64 15.97 -11.49
N PHE A 113 -0.11 16.03 -10.39
CA PHE A 113 -0.74 14.86 -9.76
C PHE A 113 -1.78 14.21 -10.70
N LEU A 114 -2.63 15.01 -11.34
CA LEU A 114 -3.65 14.50 -12.27
C LEU A 114 -3.06 13.94 -13.57
N LEU A 115 -1.93 14.48 -14.03
CA LEU A 115 -1.30 14.08 -15.30
C LEU A 115 -0.35 12.88 -15.15
N ALA A 116 0.34 12.75 -14.00
CA ALA A 116 1.40 11.74 -13.82
C ALA A 116 1.33 10.96 -12.50
N GLY A 117 0.74 11.53 -11.44
CA GLY A 117 0.68 10.87 -10.13
C GLY A 117 -0.23 9.65 -10.11
N ASP A 118 -1.42 9.76 -10.69
CA ASP A 118 -2.42 8.68 -10.72
C ASP A 118 -1.96 7.42 -11.51
N PRO A 119 -1.38 7.55 -12.72
CA PRO A 119 -0.76 6.41 -13.41
C PRO A 119 0.44 5.82 -12.66
N MET A 120 1.27 6.67 -12.04
CA MET A 120 2.46 6.22 -11.30
C MET A 120 2.08 5.45 -10.02
N GLN A 121 1.03 5.88 -9.31
CA GLN A 121 0.49 5.11 -8.18
C GLN A 121 -0.05 3.76 -8.65
N THR A 122 -0.86 3.74 -9.71
CA THR A 122 -1.44 2.50 -10.24
C THR A 122 -0.33 1.51 -10.61
N TYR A 123 0.71 1.97 -11.31
CA TYR A 123 1.86 1.13 -11.65
C TYR A 123 2.62 0.65 -10.40
N THR A 124 2.94 1.56 -9.48
CA THR A 124 3.68 1.25 -8.24
C THR A 124 3.00 0.14 -7.45
N TRP A 125 1.69 0.25 -7.25
CA TRP A 125 0.95 -0.71 -6.43
C TRP A 125 0.62 -2.00 -7.18
N THR A 126 0.47 -1.95 -8.51
CA THR A 126 0.35 -3.16 -9.31
C THR A 126 1.64 -3.99 -9.26
N ASP A 127 2.81 -3.35 -9.39
CA ASP A 127 4.10 -4.02 -9.28
C ASP A 127 4.36 -4.56 -7.85
N PHE A 128 3.96 -3.79 -6.83
CA PHE A 128 3.98 -4.25 -5.44
C PHE A 128 3.15 -5.54 -5.26
N VAL A 129 1.92 -5.58 -5.79
CA VAL A 129 1.08 -6.80 -5.75
C VAL A 129 1.75 -7.97 -6.46
N GLY A 130 2.36 -7.73 -7.62
CA GLY A 130 3.12 -8.75 -8.36
C GLY A 130 4.30 -9.30 -7.56
N THR A 131 5.05 -8.42 -6.90
CA THR A 131 6.18 -8.77 -6.03
C THR A 131 5.72 -9.57 -4.82
N VAL A 132 4.63 -9.18 -4.15
CA VAL A 132 4.01 -9.94 -3.04
C VAL A 132 3.59 -11.33 -3.50
N ALA A 133 2.87 -11.43 -4.62
CA ALA A 133 2.37 -12.70 -5.14
C ALA A 133 3.51 -13.67 -5.50
N SER A 134 4.62 -13.14 -6.02
CA SER A 134 5.79 -13.94 -6.40
C SER A 134 6.69 -14.29 -5.21
N THR A 135 6.71 -13.45 -4.17
CA THR A 135 7.54 -13.65 -2.97
C THR A 135 6.90 -14.64 -2.00
N PHE A 136 5.57 -14.60 -1.85
CA PHE A 136 4.83 -15.39 -0.84
C PHE A 136 3.90 -16.45 -1.44
N GLY A 137 3.84 -16.55 -2.77
CA GLY A 137 3.09 -17.57 -3.50
C GLY A 137 3.83 -18.01 -4.76
N ASP A 138 3.12 -18.67 -5.67
CA ASP A 138 3.66 -19.08 -6.97
C ASP A 138 3.38 -18.03 -8.07
N GLY A 139 3.13 -16.77 -7.68
CA GLY A 139 2.74 -15.68 -8.56
C GLY A 139 1.24 -15.37 -8.55
N VAL A 140 0.81 -14.51 -9.48
CA VAL A 140 -0.58 -14.09 -9.62
C VAL A 140 -1.42 -15.21 -10.23
N VAL A 141 -2.48 -15.63 -9.54
CA VAL A 141 -3.49 -16.53 -10.10
C VAL A 141 -4.49 -15.71 -10.89
N GLY A 142 -4.53 -15.90 -12.21
CA GLY A 142 -5.44 -15.17 -13.10
C GLY A 142 -4.91 -13.78 -13.46
N PHE A 143 -5.48 -12.72 -12.88
CA PHE A 143 -5.15 -11.33 -13.22
C PHE A 143 -5.18 -10.43 -11.98
N ILE A 144 -4.35 -9.38 -11.99
CA ILE A 144 -4.47 -8.28 -11.02
C ILE A 144 -5.66 -7.42 -11.46
N HIS A 145 -6.61 -7.22 -10.56
CA HIS A 145 -7.72 -6.30 -10.78
C HIS A 145 -7.37 -4.93 -10.20
N ALA A 146 -7.35 -3.90 -11.04
CA ALA A 146 -7.12 -2.52 -10.64
C ALA A 146 -8.29 -1.65 -11.13
N ASP A 147 -8.93 -0.94 -10.19
CA ASP A 147 -9.98 0.02 -10.45
C ASP A 147 -9.58 1.37 -9.86
N THR A 148 -9.76 2.44 -10.65
CA THR A 148 -9.47 3.80 -10.23
C THR A 148 -10.69 4.67 -10.49
N ALA A 149 -11.28 5.20 -9.42
CA ALA A 149 -12.45 6.06 -9.48
C ALA A 149 -12.21 7.38 -8.74
N ARG A 150 -12.81 8.47 -9.24
CA ARG A 150 -12.85 9.76 -8.55
C ARG A 150 -14.05 9.78 -7.61
N VAL A 151 -13.83 10.13 -6.35
CA VAL A 151 -14.88 10.24 -5.33
C VAL A 151 -14.98 11.67 -4.80
N VAL A 152 -16.17 12.08 -4.37
CA VAL A 152 -16.38 13.39 -3.73
C VAL A 152 -15.81 13.36 -2.32
N ASP A 153 -15.02 14.37 -1.97
CA ASP A 153 -14.44 14.54 -0.63
C ASP A 153 -15.56 14.90 0.36
N THR A 154 -16.11 13.90 1.06
CA THR A 154 -17.08 14.11 2.14
C THR A 154 -16.31 14.28 3.44
N ALA A 155 -16.32 15.49 4.00
CA ALA A 155 -15.53 15.89 5.15
C ALA A 155 -15.77 15.00 6.39
N ARG A 156 -14.86 14.02 6.57
CA ARG A 156 -14.34 13.41 7.82
C ARG A 156 -13.40 12.29 7.38
N GLU A 157 -12.23 12.65 6.85
CA GLU A 157 -11.17 11.65 6.65
C GLU A 157 -10.48 11.42 7.99
N ASP A 158 -10.98 10.43 8.73
CA ASP A 158 -10.28 9.83 9.87
C ASP A 158 -9.00 9.13 9.37
N ASP A 159 -8.00 8.96 10.23
CA ASP A 159 -6.77 8.18 9.98
C ASP A 159 -7.02 6.67 9.82
N GLY A 160 -8.30 6.25 9.91
CA GLY A 160 -8.74 4.87 9.76
C GLY A 160 -8.43 4.26 8.37
N PRO A 161 -8.60 2.93 8.25
CA PRO A 161 -8.26 2.23 7.02
C PRO A 161 -9.24 2.60 5.90
N THR A 162 -8.76 2.55 4.65
CA THR A 162 -9.64 2.73 3.50
C THR A 162 -10.57 1.53 3.35
N PHE A 163 -10.23 0.33 3.85
CA PHE A 163 -11.06 -0.87 3.98
C PHE A 163 -10.57 -1.77 5.13
N GLU A 164 -11.42 -2.66 5.64
CA GLU A 164 -10.98 -3.70 6.58
C GLU A 164 -11.08 -5.08 5.93
N ALA A 165 -9.98 -5.84 5.99
CA ALA A 165 -9.98 -7.23 5.59
C ALA A 165 -10.34 -8.12 6.78
N THR A 166 -11.25 -9.06 6.55
CA THR A 166 -11.66 -10.07 7.52
C THR A 166 -11.80 -11.43 6.82
N GLY A 167 -11.58 -12.52 7.57
CA GLY A 167 -11.72 -13.89 7.07
C GLY A 167 -10.38 -14.54 6.76
N ASP A 168 -9.82 -15.20 7.78
CA ASP A 168 -8.55 -15.91 7.76
C ASP A 168 -8.69 -17.43 7.48
#